data_AF-A0A834IPJ2-F1
#
_entry.id   AF-A0A834IPJ2-F1
#
_cell.length_a   1.000
_cell.length_b   1.000
_cell.length_c   1.000
_cell.angle_alpha   90.00
_cell.angle_beta   90.00
_cell.angle_gamma   90.00
#
_symmetry.space_group_name_H-M   'P 1'
#
loop_
_entity.id
_entity.type
_entity.pdbx_description
1 polymer ?
#
loop_
_entity_poly.entity_id
_entity_poly.type
_entity_poly.pdbx_seq_one_letter_code
_entity_poly.pdbx_strand_id
1 'polypeptide(L)' 'MSSYKHKAHLGRHIKYECGVQRQFMCPNCFKRFKHKNHLQSHEVSQRICCCAETIVESDTSTSSTWRST' A
#
# COMPACT_ATOMS: atom_id res chain seq x y z
N MET A 1 -4.87 17.42 -15.53
CA MET A 1 -6.15 17.77 -14.88
C MET A 1 -7.13 16.64 -15.12
N SER A 2 -7.53 15.90 -14.09
CA SER A 2 -8.53 14.84 -14.22
C SER A 2 -9.88 15.48 -14.53
N SER A 3 -10.35 15.35 -15.77
CA SER A 3 -11.64 15.89 -16.21
C SER A 3 -12.76 14.95 -15.76
N TYR A 4 -13.31 15.18 -14.58
CA TYR A 4 -14.46 14.44 -14.08
C TYR A 4 -15.73 14.97 -14.74
N LYS A 5 -16.44 14.13 -15.51
CA LYS A 5 -17.71 14.48 -16.15
C LYS A 5 -18.80 14.87 -15.14
N HIS A 6 -18.74 14.32 -13.93
CA HIS A 6 -19.79 14.48 -12.90
C HIS A 6 -19.24 15.18 -11.64
N LYS A 7 -19.99 16.16 -11.12
CA LYS A 7 -19.64 16.94 -9.92
C LYS A 7 -19.36 16.07 -8.69
N ALA A 8 -20.11 14.98 -8.49
CA ALA A 8 -19.91 14.05 -7.38
C ALA A 8 -18.52 13.39 -7.39
N HIS A 9 -18.00 13.08 -8.58
CA HIS A 9 -16.67 12.49 -8.72
C HIS A 9 -15.57 13.50 -8.44
N LEU A 10 -15.73 14.75 -8.90
CA LEU A 10 -14.81 15.83 -8.58
C LEU A 10 -14.76 16.13 -7.08
N GLY A 11 -15.92 16.16 -6.40
CA GLY A 11 -15.96 16.36 -4.96
C GLY A 11 -15.21 15.28 -4.18
N ARG A 12 -15.39 14.00 -4.58
CA ARG A 12 -14.63 12.88 -4.01
C ARG A 12 -13.13 12.99 -4.29
N HIS A 13 -12.75 13.35 -5.51
CA HIS A 13 -11.35 13.56 -5.88
C HIS A 13 -10.67 14.61 -5.00
N ILE A 14 -11.29 15.77 -4.85
CA ILE A 14 -10.74 16.85 -4.02
C ILE A 14 -10.61 16.39 -2.57
N LYS A 15 -11.60 15.65 -2.05
CA LYS A 15 -11.64 15.20 -0.66
C LYS A 15 -10.60 14.15 -0.29
N TYR A 16 -10.25 13.24 -1.20
CA TYR A 16 -9.43 12.06 -0.88
C TYR A 16 -8.17 11.90 -1.73
N GLU A 17 -8.03 12.65 -2.82
CA GLU A 17 -6.94 12.47 -3.77
C GLU A 17 -6.05 13.70 -3.96
N CYS A 18 -6.64 14.89 -4.08
CA CYS A 18 -5.91 16.14 -4.31
C CYS A 18 -5.36 16.68 -2.98
N GLY A 19 -4.03 16.70 -2.82
CA GLY A 19 -3.38 17.21 -1.61
C GLY A 19 -3.55 16.33 -0.36
N VAL A 20 -4.24 15.19 -0.46
CA VAL A 20 -4.53 14.30 0.66
C VAL A 20 -3.62 13.07 0.60
N GLN A 21 -2.87 12.86 1.68
CA GLN A 21 -2.07 11.65 1.84
C GLN A 21 -2.94 10.41 2.01
N ARG A 22 -2.38 9.24 1.72
CA ARG A 22 -3.09 7.96 1.82
C ARG A 22 -3.38 7.62 3.29
N GLN A 23 -4.65 7.67 3.67
CA GLN A 23 -5.10 7.54 5.06
C GLN A 23 -5.38 6.09 5.47
N PHE A 24 -5.68 5.21 4.51
CA PHE A 24 -6.11 3.84 4.81
C PHE A 24 -4.94 2.89 4.70
N MET A 25 -4.51 2.31 5.81
CA MET A 25 -3.37 1.38 5.87
C MET A 25 -3.87 -0.06 6.04
N CYS A 26 -3.31 -1.00 5.29
CA CYS A 26 -3.54 -2.42 5.54
C CYS A 26 -2.75 -2.86 6.78
N PRO A 27 -3.36 -3.52 7.78
CA PRO A 27 -2.65 -3.97 8.97
C PRO A 27 -1.66 -5.11 8.71
N ASN A 28 -1.81 -5.84 7.61
CA ASN A 28 -1.00 -7.03 7.32
C ASN A 28 0.28 -6.71 6.55
N CYS A 29 0.21 -5.79 5.58
CA CYS A 29 1.35 -5.43 4.73
C CYS A 29 1.70 -3.93 4.77
N PHE A 30 1.04 -3.16 5.64
CA PHE A 30 1.26 -1.71 5.86
C PHE A 30 1.11 -0.81 4.62
N LYS A 31 0.63 -1.34 3.50
CA LYS A 31 0.38 -0.58 2.28
C LYS A 31 -0.74 0.44 2.50
N ARG A 32 -0.51 1.66 2.05
CA ARG A 32 -1.45 2.79 2.19
C ARG A 32 -2.26 3.02 0.92
N PHE A 33 -3.54 3.33 1.09
CA PHE A 33 -4.54 3.56 0.05
C PHE A 33 -5.27 4.89 0.25
N LYS A 34 -5.77 5.47 -0.85
CA LYS A 34 -6.56 6.71 -0.84
C LYS A 34 -8.03 6.48 -0.45
N HIS A 35 -8.58 5.30 -0.76
CA HIS A 35 -9.98 4.97 -0.50
C HIS A 35 -10.12 3.63 0.22
N LYS A 36 -11.19 3.51 1.05
CA LYS A 36 -11.50 2.30 1.82
C LYS A 36 -11.85 1.10 0.95
N ASN A 37 -12.60 1.27 -0.14
CA ASN A 37 -12.97 0.17 -1.04
C ASN A 37 -11.73 -0.48 -1.67
N HIS A 38 -10.70 0.30 -2.00
CA HIS A 38 -9.44 -0.24 -2.52
C HIS A 38 -8.67 -1.04 -1.46
N LEU A 39 -8.68 -0.59 -0.20
CA LEU A 39 -8.11 -1.37 0.92
C LEU A 39 -8.87 -2.70 1.08
N GLN A 40 -10.20 -2.68 1.08
CA GLN A 40 -11.01 -3.90 1.23
C GLN A 40 -10.76 -4.90 0.11
N SER A 41 -10.75 -4.47 -1.15
CA SER A 41 -10.40 -5.34 -2.28
C SER A 41 -8.98 -5.92 -2.14
N HIS A 42 -8.03 -5.12 -1.64
CA HIS A 42 -6.68 -5.57 -1.36
C HIS A 42 -6.59 -6.57 -0.19
N GLU A 43 -7.37 -6.40 0.88
CA GLU A 43 -7.45 -7.36 1.99
C GLU A 43 -8.06 -8.69 1.58
N VAL A 44 -9.02 -8.68 0.65
CA VAL A 44 -9.61 -9.88 0.08
C VAL A 44 -8.62 -10.56 -0.88
N SER A 45 -8.00 -9.80 -1.79
CA SER A 45 -7.03 -10.34 -2.74
C SER A 45 -5.77 -10.88 -2.07
N GLN A 46 -5.29 -10.25 -1.00
CA GLN A 46 -4.17 -10.76 -0.20
C GLN A 46 -4.45 -12.13 0.41
N ARG A 47 -5.71 -12.40 0.78
CA ARG A 47 -6.12 -13.71 1.31
C ARG A 47 -6.21 -14.80 0.24
N ILE A 48 -6.28 -14.40 -1.04
CA ILE A 48 -6.48 -15.31 -2.17
C ILE A 48 -5.14 -15.70 -2.83
N CYS A 49 -4.04 -15.01 -2.51
CA CYS A 49 -2.71 -15.32 -3.03
C CYS A 49 -1.73 -15.68 -1.90
N CYS A 50 -1.90 -16.87 -1.32
CA CYS A 50 -0.95 -17.46 -0.34
C CYS A 50 0.30 -18.09 -0.99
N CYS A 51 0.77 -17.55 -2.12
CA CYS A 51 2.03 -18.00 -2.74
C CYS A 51 3.11 -16.91 -2.82
N ALA A 52 2.93 -15.72 -2.23
CA ALA A 52 3.92 -14.65 -2.29
C ALA A 52 4.60 -14.43 -0.94
N GLU A 53 5.87 -14.82 -0.90
CA GLU A 53 6.83 -14.73 0.20
C GLU A 53 6.81 -13.39 0.95
N THR A 54 6.76 -13.46 2.27
CA THR A 54 7.35 -12.42 3.12
C THR A 54 8.41 -13.08 3.99
N ILE A 55 9.58 -13.31 3.40
CA ILE A 55 10.82 -13.35 4.18
C ILE A 55 10.89 -11.97 4.83
N VAL A 56 10.70 -11.97 6.15
CA VAL A 56 11.08 -10.85 7.00
C VAL A 56 12.60 -10.77 6.90
N GLU A 57 13.13 -9.98 5.96
CA GLU A 57 14.48 -9.44 6.14
C GLU A 57 14.35 -8.32 7.16
N SER A 58 14.28 -8.74 8.42
CA SER A 58 14.63 -7.90 9.55
C SER A 58 16.11 -7.55 9.40
N ASP A 59 16.35 -6.26 9.20
CA ASP A 59 17.65 -5.60 9.30
C ASP A 59 18.27 -5.90 10.66
N THR A 60 19.00 -7.01 10.76
CA THR A 60 20.06 -7.17 11.74
C THR A 60 21.36 -6.94 10.99
N SER A 61 21.83 -5.70 11.06
CA SER A 61 23.24 -5.37 10.95
C SER A 61 24.08 -6.39 11.74
N THR A 62 24.60 -7.41 11.06
CA THR A 62 25.75 -8.21 11.51
C THR A 62 26.80 -8.15 10.43
N SER A 63 27.59 -7.09 10.52
CA SER A 63 28.95 -7.05 10.01
C SER A 63 29.73 -8.27 10.52
N SER A 64 30.07 -9.22 9.64
CA SER A 64 31.13 -10.19 9.91
C SER A 64 31.67 -10.84 8.64
N THR A 65 32.80 -10.27 8.18
CA THR A 65 33.96 -10.91 7.53
C THR A 65 33.73 -11.80 6.31
N TRP A 66 33.96 -11.23 5.13
CA TRP A 66 34.48 -11.98 3.98
C TRP A 66 35.95 -12.31 4.22
N ARG A 67 36.26 -13.56 4.53
CA ARG A 67 37.60 -14.13 4.36
C ARG A 67 37.56 -15.15 3.25
N SER A 68 38.24 -14.85 2.15
CA SER A 68 38.70 -15.83 1.15
C SER A 68 39.85 -15.20 0.38
N THR A 69 41.05 -15.36 0.91
CA THR A 69 42.30 -15.70 0.20
C THR A 69 43.30 -16.17 1.24
#